data_AF-A0A2D8ZQ75-F1
#
_entry.id   AF-A0A2D8ZQ75-F1
#
_cell.length_a   1.000
_cell.length_b   1.000
_cell.length_c   1.000
_cell.angle_alpha   90.00
_cell.angle_beta   90.00
_cell.angle_gamma   90.00
#
_symmetry.space_group_name_H-M   'P 1'
#
loop_
_entity.id
_entity.type
_entity.pdbx_description
1 polymer ?
#
loop_
_entity_poly.entity_id
_entity_poly.type
_entity_poly.pdbx_seq_one_letter_code
_entity_poly.pdbx_strand_id
1 'polypeptide(L)'
;MIRSITAIAIAASIATAPAFAASDDFQMEVDLNRTQLETIEGATTEYKRIRQDVHQRCTAEHDAFRFAKGYVVEKCERSMMKKVVAFVDDATFTKVHYASN
;
A
#
# COMPACT_ATOMS: atom_id res chain seq x y z
N MET A 1 15.17 16.75 17.08
CA MET A 1 15.70 15.37 17.01
C MET A 1 14.70 14.55 16.21
N ILE A 2 15.06 14.20 14.97
CA ILE A 2 14.22 13.39 14.09
C ILE A 2 14.45 11.93 14.50
N ARG A 3 13.46 11.33 15.14
CA ARG A 3 13.45 9.89 15.45
C ARG A 3 12.59 9.19 14.40
N SER A 4 13.16 8.98 13.23
CA SER A 4 12.61 8.09 12.21
C SER A 4 12.89 6.64 12.65
N ILE A 5 11.94 6.03 13.35
CA ILE A 5 11.99 4.62 13.72
C ILE A 5 10.63 4.01 13.45
N THR A 6 10.52 3.26 12.36
CA THR A 6 10.19 1.82 12.33
C THR A 6 9.97 1.45 10.88
N ALA A 7 11.00 0.92 10.21
CA ALA A 7 10.78 0.12 9.01
C ALA A 7 9.98 -1.11 9.45
N ILE A 8 8.70 -1.16 9.06
CA ILE A 8 7.85 -2.31 9.36
C ILE A 8 8.03 -3.30 8.21
N ALA A 9 9.00 -4.19 8.36
CA ALA A 9 9.21 -5.29 7.44
C ALA A 9 8.11 -6.35 7.62
N ILE A 10 7.20 -6.44 6.67
CA ILE A 10 6.35 -7.62 6.49
C ILE A 10 7.25 -8.69 5.87
N ALA A 11 7.88 -9.53 6.70
CA ALA A 11 8.89 -10.48 6.24
C ALA A 11 8.32 -11.59 5.34
N ALA A 12 8.86 -11.79 4.15
CA ALA A 12 9.02 -13.14 3.59
C ALA A 12 10.50 -13.44 3.42
N SER A 13 10.89 -14.55 4.03
CA SER A 13 11.96 -15.38 3.51
C SER A 13 11.46 -16.09 2.26
N ILE A 14 11.89 -15.66 1.07
CA ILE A 14 12.10 -16.60 -0.04
C ILE A 14 13.14 -16.06 -1.02
N ALA A 15 14.27 -16.75 -1.03
CA ALA A 15 15.16 -16.79 -2.17
C ALA A 15 14.40 -17.39 -3.38
N THR A 16 14.71 -16.87 -4.56
CA THR A 16 14.44 -17.45 -5.89
C THR A 16 12.98 -17.56 -6.36
N ALA A 17 12.70 -16.75 -7.39
CA ALA A 17 11.79 -16.93 -8.52
C ALA A 17 10.42 -16.18 -8.49
N PRO A 18 10.07 -15.49 -9.60
CA PRO A 18 8.79 -14.83 -9.78
C PRO A 18 7.73 -15.88 -10.10
N ALA A 19 6.86 -16.18 -9.14
CA ALA A 19 5.63 -16.88 -9.43
C ALA A 19 4.66 -15.88 -10.08
N PHE A 20 4.69 -15.78 -11.41
CA PHE A 20 3.71 -15.07 -12.25
C PHE A 20 2.34 -15.76 -12.19
N ALA A 21 1.74 -15.77 -11.02
CA ALA A 21 0.30 -15.89 -10.84
C ALA A 21 -0.07 -14.58 -10.16
N ALA A 22 -0.90 -13.76 -10.82
CA ALA A 22 -1.50 -12.59 -10.20
C ALA A 22 -2.04 -12.99 -8.81
N SER A 23 -1.28 -12.64 -7.78
CA SER A 23 -1.57 -13.03 -6.41
C SER A 23 -2.33 -11.89 -5.78
N ASP A 24 -3.50 -12.17 -5.23
CA ASP A 24 -4.25 -11.21 -4.39
C ASP A 24 -3.52 -10.91 -3.06
N ASP A 25 -2.44 -11.64 -2.78
CA ASP A 25 -1.57 -11.51 -1.62
C ASP A 25 -0.10 -11.43 -2.07
N PHE A 26 0.40 -10.21 -2.25
CA PHE A 26 1.83 -9.92 -2.41
C PHE A 26 2.33 -9.07 -1.25
N GLN A 27 3.62 -9.19 -0.97
CA GLN A 27 4.27 -8.40 0.06
C GLN A 27 4.75 -7.07 -0.48
N MET A 28 4.54 -6.03 0.32
CA MET A 28 4.98 -4.68 0.01
C MET A 28 5.47 -4.04 1.31
N GLU A 29 6.68 -3.48 1.26
CA GLU A 29 7.19 -2.65 2.35
C GLU A 29 6.48 -1.31 2.33
N VAL A 30 5.86 -0.95 3.45
CA VAL A 30 5.25 0.35 3.65
C VAL A 30 6.09 1.07 4.69
N ASP A 31 7.00 1.92 4.22
CA ASP A 31 7.57 2.94 5.09
C ASP A 31 6.43 3.90 5.47
N LEU A 32 6.29 4.24 6.74
CA LEU A 32 5.21 5.09 7.22
C LEU A 32 5.77 6.05 8.25
N ASN A 33 5.70 7.34 7.93
CA ASN A 33 6.06 8.35 8.90
C ASN A 33 4.89 8.63 9.85
N ARG A 34 4.87 7.95 11.00
CA ARG A 34 3.81 8.10 12.00
C ARG A 34 3.62 9.53 12.52
N THR A 35 4.66 10.37 12.51
CA THR A 35 4.50 11.77 12.96
C THR A 35 3.68 12.59 11.95
N GLN A 36 3.70 12.24 10.67
CA GLN A 36 2.86 12.89 9.67
C GLN A 36 1.37 12.58 9.87
N LEU A 37 1.05 11.47 10.54
CA LEU A 37 -0.34 11.08 10.82
C LEU A 37 -1.02 11.95 11.89
N GLU A 38 -0.25 12.74 12.64
CA GLU A 38 -0.78 13.67 13.64
C GLU A 38 -1.58 14.81 13.00
N THR A 39 -1.40 15.04 11.70
CA THR A 39 -2.12 16.08 10.94
C THR A 39 -2.83 15.49 9.74
N ILE A 40 -3.96 16.10 9.34
CA ILE A 40 -4.70 15.69 8.14
C ILE A 40 -3.85 15.86 6.88
N GLU A 41 -3.06 16.94 6.80
CA GLU A 41 -2.20 17.23 5.64
C GLU A 41 -1.05 16.22 5.51
N GLY A 42 -0.37 15.92 6.61
CA GLY A 42 0.68 14.90 6.65
C GLY A 42 0.11 13.50 6.35
N ALA A 43 -1.01 13.13 6.96
CA ALA A 43 -1.70 11.87 6.68
C ALA A 43 -2.14 11.77 5.21
N THR A 44 -2.59 12.87 4.61
CA THR A 44 -2.93 12.92 3.17
C THR A 44 -1.70 12.69 2.30
N THR A 45 -0.57 13.28 2.68
CA THR A 45 0.69 13.12 1.95
C THR A 45 1.19 11.68 2.00
N GLU A 46 1.24 11.09 3.20
CA GLU A 46 1.62 9.68 3.38
C GLU A 46 0.63 8.74 2.68
N TYR A 47 -0.68 8.99 2.78
CA TYR A 47 -1.69 8.18 2.10
C TYR A 47 -1.52 8.19 0.58
N LYS A 48 -1.26 9.35 -0.02
CA LYS A 48 -1.02 9.46 -1.47
C LYS A 48 0.23 8.69 -1.89
N ARG A 49 1.32 8.81 -1.13
CA ARG A 49 2.57 8.09 -1.41
C ARG A 49 2.33 6.57 -1.36
N ILE A 50 1.75 6.09 -0.27
CA ILE A 50 1.44 4.66 -0.09
C ILE A 50 0.50 4.16 -1.19
N ARG A 51 -0.54 4.92 -1.55
CA ARG A 51 -1.45 4.54 -2.63
C ARG A 51 -0.74 4.45 -3.97
N GLN A 52 0.23 5.32 -4.23
CA GLN A 52 1.06 5.26 -5.44
C GLN A 52 1.97 4.04 -5.45
N ASP A 53 2.58 3.68 -4.31
CA ASP A 53 3.40 2.47 -4.17
C ASP A 53 2.55 1.21 -4.41
N VAL A 54 1.34 1.17 -3.84
CA VAL A 54 0.35 0.11 -4.08
C VAL A 54 -0.03 0.04 -5.56
N HIS A 55 -0.32 1.17 -6.20
CA HIS A 55 -0.67 1.22 -7.63
C HIS A 55 0.45 0.66 -8.51
N GLN A 56 1.69 1.05 -8.26
CA GLN A 56 2.84 0.55 -9.00
C GLN A 56 3.01 -0.96 -8.83
N ARG A 57 2.85 -1.46 -7.60
CA ARG A 57 2.93 -2.89 -7.33
C ARG A 57 1.80 -3.67 -7.98
N CYS A 58 0.54 -3.24 -7.80
CA CYS A 58 -0.62 -3.84 -8.45
C CYS A 58 -0.47 -3.85 -9.99
N THR A 59 0.05 -2.77 -10.57
CA THR A 59 0.29 -2.69 -12.01
C THR A 59 1.34 -3.70 -12.48
N ALA A 60 2.41 -3.89 -11.71
CA ALA A 60 3.46 -4.86 -12.01
C ALA A 60 2.97 -6.31 -11.86
N GLU A 61 2.24 -6.62 -10.78
CA GLU A 61 1.69 -7.97 -10.53
C GLU A 61 0.66 -8.39 -11.60
N HIS A 62 -0.12 -7.44 -12.10
CA HIS A 62 -1.12 -7.68 -13.13
C HIS A 62 -0.66 -7.25 -14.54
N ASP A 63 0.63 -7.09 -14.78
CA ASP A 63 1.15 -6.61 -16.07
C ASP A 63 0.81 -7.56 -17.22
N ALA A 64 0.76 -8.86 -16.94
CA ALA A 64 0.40 -9.91 -17.89
C ALA A 64 -1.08 -9.95 -18.28
N PHE A 65 -1.97 -9.24 -17.56
CA PHE A 65 -3.39 -9.17 -17.93
C PHE A 65 -3.58 -8.29 -19.17
N ARG A 66 -3.93 -8.91 -20.30
CA ARG A 66 -4.18 -8.19 -21.57
C ARG A 66 -5.58 -7.57 -21.63
N PHE A 67 -6.56 -8.25 -21.03
CA PHE A 67 -7.95 -7.80 -20.95
C PHE A 67 -8.29 -7.42 -19.51
N ALA A 68 -9.05 -6.34 -19.32
CA ALA A 68 -9.49 -5.85 -18.01
C ALA A 68 -8.36 -5.46 -17.01
N LYS A 69 -7.12 -5.22 -17.47
CA LYS A 69 -5.99 -4.81 -16.62
C LYS A 69 -6.34 -3.67 -15.65
N GLY A 70 -6.95 -2.60 -16.17
CA GLY A 70 -7.35 -1.46 -15.34
C GLY A 70 -8.31 -1.85 -14.21
N TYR A 71 -9.27 -2.74 -14.48
CA TYR A 71 -10.22 -3.23 -13.47
C TYR A 71 -9.52 -4.08 -12.39
N VAL A 72 -8.63 -4.98 -12.80
CA VAL A 72 -7.91 -5.86 -11.86
C VAL A 72 -6.93 -5.06 -11.00
N VAL A 73 -6.22 -4.09 -11.60
CA VAL A 73 -5.34 -3.17 -10.87
C VAL A 73 -6.13 -2.33 -9.86
N GLU A 74 -7.29 -1.78 -10.26
CA GLU A 74 -8.13 -1.00 -9.34
C GLU A 74 -8.66 -1.85 -8.18
N LYS A 75 -9.08 -3.09 -8.45
CA LYS A 75 -9.51 -4.05 -7.43
C LYS A 75 -8.38 -4.38 -6.45
N CYS A 76 -7.19 -4.62 -6.98
CA CYS A 76 -5.98 -4.86 -6.21
C CYS A 76 -5.68 -3.67 -5.29
N GLU A 77 -5.66 -2.44 -5.83
CA GLU A 77 -5.42 -1.22 -5.06
C GLU A 77 -6.41 -1.06 -3.91
N ARG A 78 -7.71 -1.22 -4.19
CA ARG A 78 -8.76 -1.07 -3.17
C ARG A 78 -8.60 -2.12 -2.06
N SER A 79 -8.28 -3.36 -2.42
CA SER A 79 -8.06 -4.44 -1.44
C SER A 79 -6.83 -4.17 -0.58
N MET A 80 -5.71 -3.83 -1.21
CA MET A 80 -4.44 -3.57 -0.53
C MET A 80 -4.52 -2.32 0.35
N MET A 81 -5.12 -1.22 -0.13
CA MET A 81 -5.28 -0.02 0.70
C MET A 81 -6.15 -0.28 1.93
N LYS A 82 -7.17 -1.15 1.84
CA LYS A 82 -7.94 -1.56 3.03
C LYS A 82 -7.07 -2.33 4.03
N LYS A 83 -6.23 -3.26 3.56
CA LYS A 83 -5.27 -3.98 4.41
C LYS A 83 -4.27 -3.01 5.06
N VAL A 84 -3.74 -2.05 4.30
CA VAL A 84 -2.82 -1.03 4.81
C VAL A 84 -3.48 -0.16 5.87
N VAL A 85 -4.71 0.33 5.63
CA VAL A 85 -5.44 1.13 6.62
C VAL A 85 -5.67 0.34 7.92
N ALA A 86 -6.09 -0.92 7.81
CA ALA A 86 -6.26 -1.79 8.96
C ALA A 86 -4.94 -2.07 9.70
N PHE A 87 -3.82 -2.13 8.97
CA PHE A 87 -2.49 -2.34 9.55
C PHE A 87 -1.93 -1.09 10.23
N VAL A 88 -2.13 0.09 9.62
CA VAL A 88 -1.70 1.38 10.16
C VAL A 88 -2.45 1.69 11.46
N ASP A 89 -3.75 1.36 11.50
CA ASP A 89 -4.65 1.53 12.65
C ASP A 89 -4.58 2.94 13.25
N ASP A 90 -4.64 3.95 12.38
CA ASP A 90 -4.63 5.37 12.76
C ASP A 90 -5.93 6.05 12.31
N ALA A 91 -6.53 6.82 13.20
CA ALA A 91 -7.83 7.46 12.95
C ALA A 91 -7.74 8.55 11.87
N THR A 92 -6.64 9.30 11.81
CA THR A 92 -6.43 10.36 10.80
C THR A 92 -6.22 9.75 9.43
N PHE A 93 -5.37 8.73 9.34
CA PHE A 93 -5.11 7.98 8.10
C PHE A 93 -6.37 7.28 7.58
N THR A 94 -7.15 6.68 8.48
CA THR A 94 -8.44 6.04 8.15
C THR A 94 -9.45 7.05 7.59
N LYS A 95 -9.55 8.24 8.21
CA LYS A 95 -10.41 9.33 7.69
C LYS A 95 -10.00 9.76 6.29
N VAL A 96 -8.70 9.91 6.04
CA VAL A 96 -8.17 10.24 4.71
C VAL A 96 -8.53 9.17 3.69
N HIS A 97 -8.44 7.88 4.06
CA HIS A 97 -8.83 6.77 3.18
C HIS A 97 -10.28 6.85 2.73
N TYR A 98 -11.20 7.09 3.67
CA TYR A 98 -12.63 7.21 3.38
C TYR A 98 -12.99 8.51 2.65
N ALA A 99 -12.25 9.59 2.84
CA ALA A 99 -12.46 10.83 2.08
C ALA A 99 -11.96 10.74 0.62
N SER A 100 -11.08 9.79 0.32
CA SER A 100 -10.41 9.63 -0.98
C SER A 100 -10.97 8.48 -1.84
N ASN A 101 -12.06 7.82 -1.43
CA ASN A 101 -12.71 6.71 -2.12
C ASN A 101 -14.22 6.90 -2.18
#